data_AF-A0A353VPF9-F1
#
_entry.id   AF-A0A353VPF9-F1
#
_cell.length_a   1.000
_cell.length_b   1.000
_cell.length_c   1.000
_cell.angle_alpha   90.00
_cell.angle_beta   90.00
_cell.angle_gamma   90.00
#
_symmetry.space_group_name_H-M   'P 1'
#
loop_
_entity.id
_entity.type
_entity.pdbx_description
1 polymer ?
#
loop_
_entity_poly.entity_id
_entity_poly.type
_entity_poly.pdbx_seq_one_letter_code
_entity_poly.pdbx_strand_id
1 'polypeptide(L)'
;MKGNSIKGNPFIAAISQKLRSIGSGRLSAIRGRINTKRTLDKVEKRLARWVKEGRHHECDNSMEEILDELGLTNGELSFYCSHVLNKKFLTWRKEMRIKDAKRLLMEQPEIPVRHIGYIIGFSDKSNFRRQFKELVGCTPTEWRERELKNIQKNL
;
A
#
# COMPACT_ATOMS: atom_id res chain seq x y z
N MET A 1 39.40 35.02 -2.76
CA MET A 1 38.87 36.35 -2.38
C MET A 1 37.97 36.82 -3.53
N LYS A 2 36.70 37.19 -3.41
CA LYS A 2 35.76 37.46 -2.31
C LYS A 2 34.37 36.93 -2.71
N GLY A 3 33.60 36.52 -1.71
CA GLY A 3 32.28 35.91 -1.86
C GLY A 3 31.24 36.82 -2.51
N ASN A 4 30.36 36.20 -3.30
CA ASN A 4 29.20 36.86 -3.86
C ASN A 4 28.18 37.09 -2.72
N SER A 5 28.24 38.28 -2.13
CA SER A 5 27.41 38.70 -1.01
C SER A 5 25.97 38.86 -1.47
N ILE A 6 25.13 37.84 -1.22
CA ILE A 6 23.65 37.91 -1.31
C ILE A 6 23.13 38.77 -0.14
N LYS A 7 23.69 39.96 0.07
CA LYS A 7 23.21 40.95 1.04
C LYS A 7 22.73 42.14 0.24
N GLY A 8 21.41 42.22 0.01
CA GLY A 8 20.81 43.41 -0.57
C GLY A 8 19.63 43.20 -1.52
N ASN A 9 19.04 42.01 -1.65
CA ASN A 9 17.79 41.87 -2.41
C ASN A 9 16.59 42.26 -1.52
N PRO A 10 15.94 43.42 -1.75
CA PRO A 10 14.82 43.91 -0.93
C PRO A 10 13.60 42.97 -0.99
N PHE A 11 13.48 42.17 -2.05
CA PHE A 11 12.43 41.15 -2.18
C PHE A 11 12.67 39.97 -1.22
N ILE A 12 13.93 39.52 -1.10
CA ILE A 12 14.32 38.48 -0.13
C ILE A 12 14.21 39.01 1.30
N ALA A 13 14.51 40.30 1.53
CA ALA A 13 14.32 40.93 2.84
C ALA A 13 12.84 41.02 3.24
N ALA A 14 11.96 41.38 2.31
CA ALA A 14 10.52 41.46 2.51
C ALA A 14 9.88 40.07 2.73
N ILE A 15 10.30 39.05 1.97
CA ILE A 15 9.90 37.65 2.20
C ILE A 15 10.39 37.18 3.56
N SER A 16 11.65 37.47 3.92
CA SER A 16 12.20 37.11 5.24
C SER A 16 11.47 37.81 6.38
N GLN A 17 11.04 39.06 6.22
CA GLN A 17 10.25 39.81 7.20
C GLN A 17 8.84 39.25 7.33
N LYS A 18 8.21 38.87 6.22
CA LYS A 18 6.88 38.23 6.20
C LYS A 18 6.91 36.80 6.75
N LEU A 19 8.02 36.08 6.58
CA LEU A 19 8.27 34.78 7.23
C LEU A 19 8.51 34.93 8.74
N ARG A 20 9.17 36.00 9.19
CA ARG A 20 9.33 36.33 10.63
C ARG A 20 7.99 36.67 11.31
N SER A 21 7.02 37.25 10.60
CA SER A 21 5.69 37.57 11.14
C SER A 21 4.73 36.38 11.18
N ILE A 22 5.02 35.29 10.44
CA ILE A 22 4.32 34.02 10.60
C ILE A 22 4.99 33.33 11.78
N GLY A 23 4.36 33.39 12.98
CA GLY A 23 4.93 32.80 14.20
C GLY A 23 5.46 31.38 13.97
N SER A 24 6.60 31.05 14.60
CA SER A 24 7.33 29.79 14.42
C SER A 24 6.44 28.54 14.48
N GLY A 25 5.39 28.56 15.30
CA GLY A 25 4.36 27.51 15.38
C GLY A 25 3.53 27.32 14.11
N ARG A 26 3.14 28.39 13.41
CA ARG A 26 2.40 28.30 12.13
C ARG A 26 3.29 27.79 11.00
N LEU A 27 4.55 28.23 10.93
CA LEU A 27 5.52 27.69 9.96
C LEU A 27 5.84 26.22 10.23
N SER A 28 6.00 25.82 11.50
CA SER A 28 6.18 24.43 11.90
C SER A 28 4.97 23.56 11.52
N ALA A 29 3.74 24.04 11.76
CA ALA A 29 2.51 23.34 11.38
C ALA A 29 2.35 23.20 9.86
N ILE A 30 2.64 24.25 9.09
CA ILE A 30 2.60 24.21 7.61
C ILE A 30 3.67 23.23 7.09
N ARG A 31 4.90 23.32 7.60
CA ARG A 31 5.99 22.41 7.24
C ARG A 31 5.67 20.96 7.61
N GLY A 32 5.03 20.75 8.76
CA GLY A 32 4.51 19.46 9.20
C GLY A 32 3.49 18.89 8.23
N ARG A 33 2.46 19.66 7.85
CA ARG A 33 1.45 19.22 6.87
C ARG A 33 2.04 18.91 5.49
N ILE A 34 2.96 19.75 5.00
CA ILE A 34 3.65 19.52 3.72
C ILE A 34 4.44 18.22 3.78
N ASN A 35 5.16 17.98 4.88
CA ASN A 35 5.92 16.75 5.07
C ASN A 35 5.01 15.52 5.14
N THR A 36 3.90 15.60 5.89
CA THR A 36 2.88 14.55 5.94
C THR A 36 2.36 14.20 4.55
N LYS A 37 1.92 15.19 3.78
CA LYS A 37 1.42 14.96 2.42
C LYS A 37 2.48 14.29 1.55
N ARG A 38 3.73 14.76 1.61
CA ARG A 38 4.85 14.18 0.86
C ARG A 38 5.11 12.72 1.24
N THR A 39 5.04 12.39 2.53
CA THR A 39 5.19 11.00 3.00
C THR A 39 4.05 10.12 2.49
N LEU A 40 2.81 10.59 2.53
CA LEU A 40 1.66 9.82 2.02
C LEU A 40 1.81 9.54 0.52
N ASP A 41 2.12 10.57 -0.28
CA ASP A 41 2.33 10.44 -1.73
C ASP A 41 3.50 9.48 -2.06
N LYS A 42 4.57 9.52 -1.24
CA LYS A 42 5.72 8.61 -1.38
C LYS A 42 5.27 7.17 -1.16
N VAL A 43 4.62 6.88 -0.03
CA VAL A 43 4.21 5.51 0.32
C VAL A 43 3.21 4.96 -0.68
N GLU A 44 2.22 5.75 -1.08
CA GLU A 44 1.23 5.36 -2.10
C GLU A 44 1.90 4.94 -3.41
N LYS A 45 2.81 5.76 -3.94
CA LYS A 45 3.53 5.44 -5.19
C LYS A 45 4.38 4.18 -5.07
N ARG A 46 5.01 3.96 -3.93
CA ARG A 46 5.84 2.76 -3.67
C ARG A 46 4.98 1.51 -3.60
N LEU A 47 3.89 1.53 -2.84
CA LEU A 47 2.94 0.42 -2.74
C LEU A 47 2.27 0.12 -4.08
N ALA A 48 1.85 1.14 -4.83
CA ALA A 48 1.22 0.96 -6.14
C ALA A 48 2.18 0.29 -7.13
N ARG A 49 3.45 0.69 -7.16
CA ARG A 49 4.48 0.04 -7.98
C ARG A 49 4.70 -1.40 -7.54
N TRP A 50 4.88 -1.63 -6.25
CA TRP A 50 5.13 -2.95 -5.67
C TRP A 50 4.02 -3.95 -5.99
N VAL A 51 2.76 -3.51 -5.94
CA VAL A 51 1.60 -4.31 -6.34
C VAL A 51 1.58 -4.55 -7.85
N LYS A 52 1.87 -3.52 -8.66
CA LYS A 52 1.93 -3.65 -10.12
C LYS A 52 2.97 -4.68 -10.57
N GLU A 53 4.07 -4.79 -9.85
CA GLU A 53 5.16 -5.73 -10.10
C GLU A 53 4.89 -7.14 -9.51
N GLY A 54 3.74 -7.36 -8.85
CA GLY A 54 3.35 -8.65 -8.28
C GLY A 54 4.10 -9.04 -7.01
N ARG A 55 4.93 -8.15 -6.46
CA ARG A 55 5.78 -8.41 -5.29
C ARG A 55 4.96 -8.69 -4.02
N HIS A 56 3.70 -8.24 -3.99
CA HIS A 56 2.78 -8.59 -2.91
C HIS A 56 2.44 -10.08 -2.84
N HIS A 57 2.72 -10.88 -3.88
CA HIS A 57 2.55 -12.34 -3.88
C HIS A 57 3.75 -13.13 -3.34
N GLU A 58 4.83 -12.50 -2.89
CA GLU A 58 5.98 -13.26 -2.34
C GLU A 58 5.67 -13.83 -0.93
N CYS A 59 5.82 -15.16 -0.74
CA CYS A 59 5.28 -15.86 0.44
C CYS A 59 6.13 -15.79 1.71
N ASP A 60 7.43 -15.49 1.62
CA ASP A 60 8.38 -15.70 2.73
C ASP A 60 9.21 -14.46 3.10
N ASN A 61 8.81 -13.26 2.67
CA ASN A 61 9.58 -12.07 3.04
C ASN A 61 9.33 -11.68 4.51
N SER A 62 10.42 -11.33 5.19
CA SER A 62 10.36 -10.62 6.47
C SER A 62 9.82 -9.20 6.29
N MET A 63 9.39 -8.57 7.40
CA MET A 63 8.92 -7.18 7.33
C MET A 63 10.06 -6.24 6.94
N GLU A 64 11.27 -6.55 7.37
CA GLU A 64 12.51 -5.83 7.08
C GLU A 64 12.82 -5.85 5.58
N GLU A 65 12.74 -7.02 4.95
CA GLU A 65 12.95 -7.17 3.49
C GLU A 65 11.91 -6.38 2.70
N ILE A 66 10.63 -6.42 3.11
CA ILE A 66 9.57 -5.66 2.43
C ILE A 66 9.83 -4.14 2.55
N LEU A 67 10.27 -3.68 3.71
CA LEU A 67 10.55 -2.26 3.95
C LEU A 67 11.75 -1.79 3.12
N ASP A 68 12.80 -2.60 3.04
CA ASP A 68 13.97 -2.33 2.20
C ASP A 68 13.58 -2.25 0.72
N GLU A 69 12.81 -3.22 0.22
CA GLU A 69 12.34 -3.24 -1.16
C GLU A 69 11.47 -2.02 -1.51
N LEU A 70 10.59 -1.61 -0.58
CA LEU A 70 9.76 -0.42 -0.75
C LEU A 70 10.57 0.89 -0.62
N GLY A 71 11.77 0.85 -0.03
CA GLY A 71 12.54 2.03 0.35
C GLY A 71 11.81 2.90 1.39
N LEU A 72 11.15 2.25 2.33
CA LEU A 72 10.31 2.87 3.36
C LEU A 72 10.78 2.50 4.75
N THR A 73 10.60 3.41 5.69
CA THR A 73 10.71 3.07 7.11
C THR A 73 9.42 2.44 7.62
N ASN A 74 9.50 1.68 8.72
CA ASN A 74 8.32 1.16 9.39
C ASN A 74 7.34 2.29 9.79
N GLY A 75 7.87 3.43 10.25
CA GLY A 75 7.08 4.60 10.62
C GLY A 75 6.27 5.18 9.45
N GLU A 76 6.89 5.33 8.27
CA GLU A 76 6.20 5.82 7.07
C GLU A 76 5.06 4.87 6.65
N LEU A 77 5.33 3.57 6.62
CA LEU A 77 4.34 2.57 6.21
C LEU A 77 3.20 2.45 7.22
N SER A 78 3.51 2.41 8.52
CA SER A 78 2.52 2.37 9.59
C SER A 78 1.66 3.64 9.61
N PHE A 79 2.28 4.81 9.43
CA PHE A 79 1.56 6.08 9.31
C PHE A 79 0.57 6.05 8.15
N TYR A 80 1.01 5.64 6.96
CA TYR A 80 0.12 5.52 5.79
C TYR A 80 -1.01 4.50 6.02
N CYS A 81 -0.69 3.34 6.58
CA CYS A 81 -1.65 2.30 6.90
C CYS A 81 -2.76 2.79 7.84
N SER A 82 -2.42 3.53 8.89
CA SER A 82 -3.41 4.09 9.82
C SER A 82 -4.20 5.27 9.24
N HIS A 83 -3.57 6.15 8.45
CA HIS A 83 -4.21 7.39 8.00
C HIS A 83 -4.98 7.26 6.68
N VAL A 84 -4.60 6.30 5.84
CA VAL A 84 -5.17 6.13 4.49
C VAL A 84 -5.91 4.80 4.38
N LEU A 85 -5.27 3.69 4.75
CA LEU A 85 -5.86 2.36 4.57
C LEU A 85 -6.80 1.95 5.71
N ASN A 86 -6.71 2.63 6.85
CA ASN A 86 -7.38 2.29 8.11
C ASN A 86 -7.22 0.81 8.50
N LYS A 87 -6.04 0.23 8.26
CA LYS A 87 -5.73 -1.18 8.59
C LYS A 87 -4.22 -1.41 8.63
N LYS A 88 -3.80 -2.49 9.31
CA LYS A 88 -2.39 -2.91 9.33
C LYS A 88 -1.92 -3.35 7.94
N PHE A 89 -0.64 -3.15 7.64
CA PHE A 89 -0.03 -3.51 6.35
C PHE A 89 -0.27 -4.98 5.95
N LEU A 90 -0.03 -5.93 6.86
CA LEU A 90 -0.23 -7.36 6.56
C LEU A 90 -1.69 -7.71 6.27
N THR A 91 -2.64 -7.02 6.93
CA THR A 91 -4.07 -7.16 6.62
C THR A 91 -4.38 -6.64 5.22
N TRP A 92 -3.85 -5.47 4.85
CA TRP A 92 -3.99 -4.93 3.50
C TRP A 92 -3.38 -5.87 2.44
N ARG A 93 -2.16 -6.37 2.64
CA ARG A 93 -1.51 -7.33 1.74
C ARG A 93 -2.35 -8.60 1.57
N LYS A 94 -2.88 -9.14 2.68
CA LYS A 94 -3.79 -10.29 2.69
C LYS A 94 -5.04 -10.03 1.84
N GLU A 95 -5.70 -8.90 2.02
CA GLU A 95 -6.89 -8.54 1.24
C GLU A 95 -6.60 -8.42 -0.26
N MET A 96 -5.45 -7.82 -0.62
CA MET A 96 -5.00 -7.74 -2.01
C MET A 96 -4.81 -9.13 -2.62
N ARG A 97 -4.15 -10.05 -1.90
CA ARG A 97 -3.99 -11.44 -2.34
C ARG A 97 -5.32 -12.14 -2.54
N ILE A 98 -6.28 -11.98 -1.62
CA ILE A 98 -7.62 -12.58 -1.75
C ILE A 98 -8.42 -11.97 -2.90
N LYS A 99 -8.27 -10.66 -3.16
CA LYS A 99 -8.87 -10.01 -4.34
C LYS A 99 -8.35 -10.64 -5.62
N ASP A 100 -7.04 -10.84 -5.73
CA ASP A 100 -6.43 -11.52 -6.89
C ASP A 100 -6.85 -12.98 -6.99
N ALA A 101 -6.99 -13.67 -5.85
CA ALA A 101 -7.50 -15.03 -5.80
C ALA A 101 -8.89 -15.13 -6.45
N LYS A 102 -9.82 -14.25 -6.06
CA LYS A 102 -11.18 -14.20 -6.62
C LYS A 102 -11.16 -14.01 -8.13
N ARG A 103 -10.31 -13.10 -8.62
CA ARG A 103 -10.13 -12.87 -10.05
C ARG A 103 -9.64 -14.14 -10.77
N LEU A 104 -8.56 -14.75 -10.30
CA LEU A 104 -8.02 -15.99 -10.87
C LEU A 104 -8.99 -17.17 -10.78
N LEU A 105 -9.78 -17.26 -9.70
CA LEU A 105 -10.78 -18.30 -9.53
C LEU A 105 -11.86 -18.26 -10.63
N MET A 106 -12.16 -17.08 -11.18
CA MET A 106 -13.14 -16.87 -12.24
C MET A 106 -12.54 -16.89 -13.64
N GLU A 107 -11.37 -16.25 -13.82
CA GLU A 107 -10.70 -16.17 -15.12
C GLU A 107 -10.09 -17.51 -15.55
N GLN A 108 -9.70 -18.35 -14.58
CA GLN A 108 -9.00 -19.62 -14.81
C GLN A 108 -9.65 -20.75 -14.00
N PRO A 109 -10.90 -21.14 -14.34
CA PRO A 109 -11.65 -22.16 -13.61
C PRO A 109 -10.99 -23.54 -13.65
N GLU A 110 -10.20 -23.83 -14.68
CA GLU A 110 -9.43 -25.06 -14.87
C GLU A 110 -8.25 -25.19 -13.90
N ILE A 111 -7.71 -24.07 -13.39
CA ILE A 111 -6.62 -24.12 -12.42
C ILE A 111 -7.16 -24.63 -11.08
N PRO A 112 -6.55 -25.68 -10.49
CA PRO A 112 -6.94 -26.15 -9.18
C PRO A 112 -6.75 -25.07 -8.12
N VAL A 113 -7.73 -24.92 -7.23
CA VAL A 113 -7.75 -23.91 -6.15
C VAL A 113 -6.46 -23.84 -5.35
N ARG A 114 -5.79 -24.98 -5.10
CA ARG A 114 -4.51 -25.02 -4.39
C ARG A 114 -3.40 -24.25 -5.13
N HIS A 115 -3.36 -24.34 -6.46
CA HIS A 115 -2.35 -23.69 -7.29
C HIS A 115 -2.57 -22.18 -7.32
N ILE A 116 -3.83 -21.73 -7.31
CA ILE A 116 -4.13 -20.30 -7.12
C ILE A 116 -3.59 -19.79 -5.79
N GLY A 117 -3.72 -20.57 -4.72
CA GLY A 117 -3.13 -20.23 -3.42
C GLY A 117 -1.62 -19.98 -3.50
N TYR A 118 -0.87 -20.84 -4.21
CA TYR A 118 0.56 -20.64 -4.42
C TYR A 118 0.85 -19.41 -5.28
N ILE A 119 0.11 -19.20 -6.37
CA ILE A 119 0.28 -18.06 -7.29
C ILE A 119 0.14 -16.72 -6.56
N ILE A 120 -0.80 -16.61 -5.63
CA ILE A 120 -1.05 -15.37 -4.89
C ILE A 120 -0.22 -15.24 -3.60
N GLY A 121 0.71 -16.16 -3.35
CA GLY A 121 1.68 -16.05 -2.25
C GLY A 121 1.32 -16.71 -0.94
N PHE A 122 0.49 -17.75 -0.95
CA PHE A 122 0.35 -18.63 0.21
C PHE A 122 1.29 -19.82 0.07
N SER A 123 2.09 -20.07 1.10
CA SER A 123 3.00 -21.21 1.19
C SER A 123 2.29 -22.56 1.31
N ASP A 124 1.02 -22.57 1.75
CA ASP A 124 0.22 -23.79 1.84
C ASP A 124 -1.29 -23.57 1.62
N LYS A 125 -1.94 -24.65 1.18
CA LYS A 125 -3.38 -24.69 0.87
C LYS A 125 -4.26 -24.44 2.10
N SER A 126 -3.88 -24.91 3.28
CA SER A 126 -4.69 -24.80 4.49
C SER A 126 -4.75 -23.35 4.97
N ASN A 127 -3.62 -22.66 4.96
CA ASN A 127 -3.52 -21.25 5.28
C ASN A 127 -4.31 -20.39 4.28
N PHE A 128 -4.16 -20.64 2.98
CA PHE A 128 -4.97 -19.96 1.96
C PHE A 128 -6.48 -20.17 2.20
N ARG A 129 -6.92 -21.42 2.34
CA ARG A 129 -8.34 -21.75 2.53
C ARG A 129 -8.92 -21.07 3.78
N ARG A 130 -8.17 -21.07 4.89
CA ARG A 130 -8.56 -20.42 6.14
C ARG A 130 -8.71 -18.91 5.97
N GLN A 131 -7.71 -18.24 5.41
CA GLN A 131 -7.71 -16.79 5.24
C GLN A 131 -8.76 -16.32 4.22
N PHE A 132 -8.97 -17.08 3.14
CA PHE A 132 -10.04 -16.81 2.18
C PHE A 132 -11.41 -16.92 2.87
N LYS A 133 -11.64 -18.00 3.64
CA LYS A 133 -12.91 -18.18 4.35
C LYS A 133 -13.16 -17.09 5.39
N GLU A 134 -12.13 -16.66 6.11
CA GLU A 134 -12.21 -15.56 7.07
C GLU A 134 -12.65 -14.25 6.41
N LEU A 135 -12.10 -13.92 5.23
CA LEU A 135 -12.39 -12.66 4.53
C LEU A 135 -13.65 -12.71 3.66
N VAL A 136 -14.05 -13.89 3.16
CA VAL A 136 -15.10 -14.02 2.14
C VAL A 136 -16.36 -14.71 2.69
N GLY A 137 -16.26 -15.41 3.81
CA GLY A 137 -17.36 -16.13 4.47
C GLY A 137 -17.54 -17.58 3.99
N CYS A 138 -16.91 -17.99 2.90
CA CYS A 138 -16.92 -19.36 2.38
C CYS A 138 -15.54 -19.75 1.85
N THR A 139 -15.33 -21.05 1.61
CA THR A 139 -14.07 -21.54 1.06
C THR A 139 -13.91 -21.11 -0.41
N PRO A 140 -12.68 -21.08 -0.95
CA PRO A 140 -12.47 -20.66 -2.34
C PRO A 140 -13.20 -21.55 -3.36
N THR A 141 -13.33 -22.86 -3.07
CA THR A 141 -14.07 -23.81 -3.92
C THR A 141 -15.56 -23.48 -3.93
N GLU A 142 -16.18 -23.35 -2.75
CA GLU A 142 -17.60 -22.98 -2.62
C GLU A 142 -17.88 -21.63 -3.28
N TRP A 143 -16.95 -20.67 -3.12
CA TRP A 143 -17.05 -19.36 -3.75
C TRP A 143 -17.06 -19.49 -5.28
N ARG A 144 -16.07 -20.17 -5.88
CA ARG A 144 -15.98 -20.36 -7.32
C ARG A 144 -17.23 -21.05 -7.89
N GLU A 145 -17.67 -22.14 -7.28
CA GLU A 145 -18.85 -22.87 -7.74
C GLU A 145 -20.11 -22.02 -7.72
N ARG A 146 -20.29 -21.20 -6.67
CA ARG A 146 -21.41 -20.28 -6.55
C ARG A 146 -21.38 -19.21 -7.63
N GLU A 147 -20.23 -18.56 -7.84
CA GLU A 147 -20.13 -17.47 -8.82
C GLU A 147 -20.30 -17.98 -10.26
N LEU A 148 -19.76 -19.16 -10.61
CA LEU A 148 -19.96 -19.76 -11.94
C LEU A 148 -21.42 -20.12 -12.19
N LYS A 149 -22.13 -20.68 -11.20
CA LYS A 149 -23.58 -20.94 -11.29
C LYS A 149 -24.39 -19.66 -11.49
N ASN A 150 -23.99 -18.56 -10.85
CA ASN A 150 -24.67 -17.27 -11.01
C ASN A 150 -24.50 -16.72 -12.43
N ILE A 151 -23.33 -16.86 -13.04
CA ILE A 151 -23.10 -16.44 -14.44
C ILE A 151 -23.97 -17.25 -15.39
N GLN A 152 -24.03 -18.57 -15.21
CA GLN A 152 -24.83 -19.46 -16.05
C GLN A 152 -26.34 -19.21 -15.98
N LYS A 153 -26.85 -18.65 -14.87
CA LYS A 153 -28.27 -18.30 -14.72
C LYS A 153 -28.64 -16.96 -15.37
N ASN A 154 -27.66 -16.12 -15.67
CA ASN A 154 -27.85 -14.78 -16.23
C ASN A 154 -27.53 -14.72 -17.74
N LEU A 155 -27.24 -15.86 -18.36
CA LEU A 155 -27.07 -16.08 -19.79
C LEU A 155 -28.29 -16.82 -20.32
#